data_AF-A0A2S9YJS1-F1
#
_entry.id   AF-A0A2S9YJS1-F1
#
_cell.length_a   1.000
_cell.length_b   1.000
_cell.length_c   1.000
_cell.angle_alpha   90.00
_cell.angle_beta   90.00
_cell.angle_gamma   90.00
#
_symmetry.space_group_name_H-M   'P 1'
#
loop_
_entity.id
_entity.type
_entity.pdbx_description
1 polymer ?
#
loop_
_entity_poly.entity_id
_entity_poly.type
_entity_poly.pdbx_seq_one_letter_code
_entity_poly.pdbx_strand_id
1 'polypeptide(L)'
;MEPATAALDHHLARGLLRSAVTWLELEAESGRRHGWRAREIGAIAILGGFGGLAARSERLLSEADHVHADDDDHSALDPVLPHGDELAEMFPPYSSVAVLSHARKAAPPHLSLALDRHFDEAWARCEDDAQREEVAAIRALLGDFEGALSILGRADYPRDRQIGPLMVIAIEALRLGNPSLTRKLVLEELGGHDGLDWWIPVATGLLGRLPWQGYPLPES
;
A
#
# COMPACT_ATOMS: atom_id res chain seq x y z
N MET A 1 23.33 6.01 7.49
CA MET A 1 23.80 5.80 6.11
C MET A 1 22.53 5.72 5.27
N GLU A 2 22.13 6.83 4.66
CA GLU A 2 20.98 6.82 3.74
C GLU A 2 21.34 5.89 2.57
N PRO A 3 20.46 4.96 2.19
CA PRO A 3 20.76 4.08 1.08
C PRO A 3 20.85 4.90 -0.20
N ALA A 4 21.71 4.45 -1.12
CA ALA A 4 21.73 4.87 -2.52
C ALA A 4 20.29 4.98 -3.04
N THR A 5 20.00 6.04 -3.82
CA THR A 5 18.71 6.32 -4.50
C THR A 5 17.84 5.08 -4.59
N ALA A 6 16.76 5.03 -3.78
CA ALA A 6 15.90 3.85 -3.67
C ALA A 6 15.54 3.34 -5.06
N ALA A 7 15.69 2.02 -5.29
CA ALA A 7 15.27 1.42 -6.54
C ALA A 7 13.77 1.66 -6.74
N LEU A 8 13.38 2.05 -7.96
CA LEU A 8 11.99 2.26 -8.36
C LEU A 8 11.61 1.22 -9.41
N ASP A 9 10.37 0.71 -9.38
CA ASP A 9 9.86 -0.19 -10.43
C ASP A 9 8.63 0.43 -11.11
N HIS A 10 8.87 1.41 -11.97
CA HIS A 10 7.84 2.13 -12.73
C HIS A 10 7.03 1.20 -13.63
N HIS A 11 7.63 0.14 -14.17
CA HIS A 11 6.92 -0.79 -15.05
C HIS A 11 5.88 -1.59 -14.25
N LEU A 12 6.28 -2.12 -13.10
CA LEU A 12 5.37 -2.87 -12.23
C LEU A 12 4.28 -1.95 -11.65
N ALA A 13 4.65 -0.76 -11.17
CA ALA A 13 3.70 0.24 -10.68
C ALA A 13 2.65 0.62 -11.76
N ARG A 14 3.09 0.86 -13.00
CA ARG A 14 2.19 1.13 -14.13
C ARG A 14 1.25 -0.04 -14.40
N GLY A 15 1.75 -1.28 -14.28
CA GLY A 15 0.94 -2.49 -14.44
C GLY A 15 -0.21 -2.55 -13.42
N LEU A 16 0.09 -2.32 -12.14
CA LEU A 16 -0.89 -2.29 -11.06
C LEU A 16 -1.90 -1.15 -11.24
N LEU A 17 -1.44 0.07 -11.53
CA LEU A 17 -2.33 1.21 -11.76
C LEU A 17 -3.22 1.00 -13.00
N ARG A 18 -2.73 0.32 -14.03
CA ARG A 18 -3.57 -0.04 -15.19
C ARG A 18 -4.71 -0.97 -14.76
N SER A 19 -4.44 -1.98 -13.94
CA SER A 19 -5.48 -2.87 -13.40
C SER A 19 -6.49 -2.08 -12.56
N ALA A 20 -6.01 -1.18 -11.69
CA ALA A 20 -6.85 -0.33 -10.85
C ALA A 20 -7.77 0.61 -11.68
N VAL A 21 -7.24 1.26 -12.72
CA VAL A 21 -8.06 2.08 -13.64
C VAL A 21 -9.08 1.23 -14.39
N THR A 22 -8.68 0.05 -14.87
CA THR A 22 -9.63 -0.86 -15.54
C THR A 22 -10.73 -1.34 -14.61
N TRP A 23 -10.42 -1.60 -13.34
CA TRP A 23 -11.44 -1.89 -12.33
C TRP A 23 -12.44 -0.73 -12.18
N LEU A 24 -11.95 0.52 -12.08
CA LEU A 24 -12.82 1.70 -12.00
C LEU A 24 -13.74 1.84 -13.22
N GLU A 25 -13.24 1.56 -14.42
CA GLU A 25 -14.04 1.60 -15.65
C GLU A 25 -15.15 0.53 -15.62
N LEU A 26 -14.85 -0.69 -15.18
CA LEU A 26 -15.84 -1.77 -15.05
C LEU A 26 -16.91 -1.47 -13.99
N GLU A 27 -16.51 -0.85 -12.88
CA GLU A 27 -17.44 -0.37 -11.85
C GLU A 27 -18.37 0.71 -12.42
N ALA A 28 -17.80 1.68 -13.14
CA ALA A 28 -18.56 2.77 -13.75
C ALA A 28 -19.55 2.27 -14.82
N GLU A 29 -19.15 1.28 -15.63
CA GLU A 29 -20.03 0.57 -16.58
C GLU A 29 -21.19 -0.14 -15.86
N SER A 30 -20.94 -0.62 -14.64
CA SER A 30 -21.94 -1.23 -13.75
C SER A 30 -22.76 -0.20 -12.97
N GLY A 31 -22.56 1.10 -13.22
CA GLY A 31 -23.26 2.20 -12.56
C GLY A 31 -22.72 2.58 -11.16
N ARG A 32 -21.65 1.94 -10.68
CA ARG A 32 -20.98 2.28 -9.42
C ARG A 32 -19.81 3.21 -9.71
N ARG A 33 -19.84 4.43 -9.15
CA ARG A 33 -18.80 5.43 -9.38
C ARG A 33 -18.04 5.68 -8.09
N HIS A 34 -16.72 5.49 -8.14
CA HIS A 34 -15.81 5.60 -6.99
C HIS A 34 -14.90 6.81 -7.16
N GLY A 35 -15.44 8.01 -6.96
CA GLY A 35 -14.73 9.24 -7.28
C GLY A 35 -13.47 9.45 -6.42
N TRP A 36 -13.51 9.10 -5.13
CA TRP A 36 -12.30 9.13 -4.28
C TRP A 36 -11.18 8.23 -4.82
N ARG A 37 -11.53 6.99 -5.19
CA ARG A 37 -10.55 6.05 -5.77
C ARG A 37 -10.03 6.52 -7.12
N ALA A 38 -10.87 7.13 -7.95
CA ALA A 38 -10.44 7.74 -9.20
C ALA A 38 -9.43 8.87 -8.96
N ARG A 39 -9.68 9.74 -7.96
CA ARG A 39 -8.75 10.80 -7.54
C ARG A 39 -7.41 10.22 -7.08
N GLU A 40 -7.46 9.24 -6.19
CA GLU A 40 -6.29 8.56 -5.62
C GLU A 40 -5.41 7.90 -6.70
N ILE A 41 -6.00 7.06 -7.54
CA ILE A 41 -5.30 6.36 -8.62
C ILE A 41 -4.72 7.37 -9.63
N GLY A 42 -5.48 8.43 -9.96
CA GLY A 42 -5.04 9.50 -10.85
C GLY A 42 -3.83 10.26 -10.30
N ALA A 43 -3.84 10.59 -9.01
CA ALA A 43 -2.73 11.22 -8.31
C ALA A 43 -1.44 10.38 -8.40
N ILE A 44 -1.53 9.09 -8.11
CA ILE A 44 -0.38 8.18 -8.18
C ILE A 44 0.11 8.03 -9.63
N ALA A 45 -0.80 8.03 -10.61
CA ALA A 45 -0.44 8.04 -12.02
C ALA A 45 0.31 9.32 -12.44
N ILE A 46 -0.04 10.49 -11.90
CA ILE A 46 0.73 11.73 -12.10
C ILE A 46 2.14 11.58 -11.53
N LEU A 47 2.27 11.07 -10.30
CA LEU A 47 3.58 10.85 -9.65
C LEU A 47 4.49 9.89 -10.43
N GLY A 48 3.91 8.87 -11.06
CA GLY A 48 4.63 7.92 -11.92
C GLY A 48 4.90 8.42 -13.34
N GLY A 49 4.40 9.60 -13.74
CA GLY A 49 4.51 10.11 -15.11
C GLY A 49 3.64 9.36 -16.13
N PHE A 50 2.57 8.70 -15.68
CA PHE A 50 1.68 7.87 -16.50
C PHE A 50 0.49 8.67 -17.02
N GLY A 51 0.75 9.70 -17.84
CA GLY A 51 -0.28 10.65 -18.29
C GLY A 51 -1.54 10.03 -18.90
N GLY A 52 -1.40 8.91 -19.63
CA GLY A 52 -2.56 8.20 -20.18
C GLY A 52 -3.44 7.50 -19.14
N LEU A 53 -2.87 7.08 -18.00
CA LEU A 53 -3.66 6.56 -16.86
C LEU A 53 -4.28 7.71 -16.07
N ALA A 54 -3.51 8.79 -15.83
CA ALA A 54 -4.01 9.98 -15.15
C ALA A 54 -5.23 10.58 -15.87
N ALA A 55 -5.18 10.75 -17.20
CA ALA A 55 -6.30 11.28 -17.98
C ALA A 55 -7.55 10.38 -17.94
N ARG A 56 -7.38 9.05 -17.82
CA ARG A 56 -8.50 8.11 -17.68
C ARG A 56 -9.15 8.24 -16.30
N SER A 57 -8.33 8.32 -15.25
CA SER A 57 -8.79 8.57 -13.89
C SER A 57 -9.50 9.93 -13.76
N GLU A 58 -8.95 10.98 -14.37
CA GLU A 58 -9.56 12.32 -14.40
C GLU A 58 -10.95 12.31 -15.05
N ARG A 59 -11.10 11.60 -16.18
CA ARG A 59 -12.42 11.41 -16.81
C ARG A 59 -13.39 10.71 -15.86
N LEU A 60 -13.00 9.59 -15.25
CA LEU A 60 -13.84 8.85 -14.30
C LEU A 60 -14.22 9.69 -13.09
N LEU A 61 -13.29 10.51 -12.58
CA LEU A 61 -13.52 11.47 -11.49
C LEU A 61 -14.55 12.53 -11.90
N SER A 62 -14.41 13.15 -13.07
CA SER A 62 -15.35 14.15 -13.58
C SER A 62 -16.76 13.59 -13.82
N GLU A 63 -16.86 12.29 -14.06
CA GLU A 63 -18.12 11.59 -14.23
C GLU A 63 -18.77 11.23 -12.87
N ALA A 64 -18.02 11.15 -11.77
CA ALA A 64 -18.53 10.69 -10.48
C ALA A 64 -19.58 11.62 -9.82
N ASP A 65 -19.63 12.91 -10.21
CA ASP A 65 -20.49 13.98 -9.66
C ASP A 65 -22.01 13.78 -9.78
N HIS A 66 -22.50 12.60 -10.23
CA HIS A 66 -23.92 12.38 -10.52
C HIS A 66 -24.58 11.20 -9.79
N VAL A 67 -23.85 10.30 -9.10
CA VAL A 67 -24.45 9.15 -8.41
C VAL A 67 -23.54 8.69 -7.27
N HIS A 68 -23.97 8.85 -6.01
CA HIS A 68 -23.24 8.32 -4.84
C HIS A 68 -23.68 6.87 -4.56
N ALA A 69 -22.75 5.93 -4.66
CA ALA A 69 -22.87 4.62 -4.03
C ALA A 69 -21.95 4.62 -2.81
N ASP A 70 -22.54 4.76 -1.61
CA ASP A 70 -21.91 4.52 -0.30
C ASP A 70 -20.52 5.15 -0.05
N ASP A 71 -20.37 6.47 -0.23
CA ASP A 71 -19.21 7.20 0.32
C ASP A 71 -19.55 7.69 1.73
N ASP A 72 -19.18 6.89 2.74
CA ASP A 72 -19.03 7.32 4.13
C ASP A 72 -17.92 8.41 4.21
N ASP A 73 -18.25 9.52 4.87
CA ASP A 73 -17.37 10.56 5.44
C ASP A 73 -16.37 11.37 4.56
N HIS A 74 -16.20 11.11 3.27
CA HIS A 74 -15.35 11.96 2.41
C HIS A 74 -16.15 13.04 1.67
N SER A 75 -16.36 14.16 2.36
CA SER A 75 -17.01 15.38 1.85
C SER A 75 -16.50 15.84 0.48
N ALA A 76 -17.44 16.08 -0.45
CA ALA A 76 -17.30 16.84 -1.69
C ALA A 76 -15.98 16.62 -2.45
N LEU A 77 -15.95 15.58 -3.29
CA LEU A 77 -14.83 15.32 -4.18
C LEU A 77 -14.57 16.54 -5.07
N ASP A 78 -13.38 17.13 -4.95
CA ASP A 78 -12.88 18.04 -5.97
C ASP A 78 -12.75 17.24 -7.28
N PRO A 79 -13.45 17.65 -8.37
CA PRO A 79 -13.49 16.89 -9.62
C PRO A 79 -12.18 16.99 -10.42
N VAL A 80 -11.17 17.68 -9.90
CA VAL A 80 -9.87 17.87 -10.55
C VAL A 80 -8.79 17.08 -9.84
N LEU A 81 -7.88 16.43 -10.58
CA LEU A 81 -6.78 15.70 -9.96
C LEU A 81 -5.85 16.62 -9.12
N PRO A 82 -5.31 16.10 -8.00
CA PRO A 82 -4.39 16.86 -7.17
C PRO A 82 -3.09 17.16 -7.92
N HIS A 83 -2.47 18.29 -7.58
CA HIS A 83 -1.26 18.79 -8.23
C HIS A 83 -0.36 19.55 -7.26
N GLY A 84 0.91 19.73 -7.62
CA GLY A 84 1.86 20.52 -6.82
C GLY A 84 2.00 20.00 -5.39
N ASP A 85 1.82 20.89 -4.42
CA ASP A 85 2.00 20.60 -2.99
C ASP A 85 0.96 19.61 -2.46
N GLU A 86 -0.29 19.68 -2.94
CA GLU A 86 -1.35 18.74 -2.54
C GLU A 86 -0.96 17.29 -2.86
N LEU A 87 -0.37 17.06 -4.03
CA LEU A 87 0.09 15.74 -4.44
C LEU A 87 1.21 15.22 -3.53
N ALA A 88 2.10 16.11 -3.08
CA ALA A 88 3.18 15.78 -2.16
C ALA A 88 2.67 15.57 -0.72
N GLU A 89 1.58 16.19 -0.32
CA GLU A 89 0.92 15.96 0.98
C GLU A 89 0.17 14.62 1.00
N MET A 90 -0.56 14.29 -0.08
CA MET A 90 -1.26 13.01 -0.21
C MET A 90 -0.28 11.82 -0.24
N PHE A 91 0.79 11.92 -1.03
CA PHE A 91 1.78 10.85 -1.20
C PHE A 91 3.20 11.41 -1.04
N PRO A 92 3.64 11.66 0.20
CA PRO A 92 4.97 12.22 0.42
C PRO A 92 6.06 11.26 -0.04
N PRO A 93 7.27 11.78 -0.36
CA PRO A 93 8.43 10.94 -0.61
C PRO A 93 8.65 9.93 0.53
N TYR A 94 9.03 8.71 0.17
CA TYR A 94 9.33 7.68 1.14
C TYR A 94 10.43 8.14 2.11
N SER A 95 10.19 7.97 3.42
CA SER A 95 11.16 8.21 4.47
C SER A 95 11.12 7.12 5.52
N SER A 96 12.20 6.33 5.64
CA SER A 96 12.30 5.29 6.67
C SER A 96 12.17 5.86 8.09
N VAL A 97 12.62 7.10 8.31
CA VAL A 97 12.47 7.79 9.60
C VAL A 97 11.00 8.09 9.86
N ALA A 98 10.27 8.60 8.88
CA ALA A 98 8.84 8.90 9.02
C ALA A 98 8.03 7.63 9.28
N VAL A 99 8.27 6.56 8.51
CA VAL A 99 7.57 5.28 8.66
C VAL A 99 7.83 4.64 10.02
N LEU A 100 9.10 4.58 10.47
CA LEU A 100 9.43 4.05 11.79
C LEU A 100 8.91 4.94 12.92
N SER A 101 8.90 6.26 12.74
CA SER A 101 8.33 7.17 13.72
C SER A 101 6.82 7.01 13.82
N HIS A 102 6.14 6.77 12.69
CA HIS A 102 4.71 6.49 12.64
C HIS A 102 4.39 5.21 13.42
N ALA A 103 5.09 4.11 13.12
CA ALA A 103 4.94 2.83 13.83
C ALA A 103 5.20 2.94 15.34
N ARG A 104 6.08 3.84 15.79
CA ARG A 104 6.42 4.04 17.21
C ARG A 104 5.43 4.90 18.00
N LYS A 105 4.67 5.79 17.34
CA LYS A 105 3.99 6.92 18.02
C LYS A 105 3.00 6.51 19.11
N ALA A 106 2.44 5.30 19.03
CA ALA A 106 1.55 4.75 20.05
C ALA A 106 1.66 3.22 20.14
N ALA A 107 2.86 2.67 19.89
CA ALA A 107 3.05 1.23 19.74
C ALA A 107 2.52 0.44 20.96
N PRO A 108 1.45 -0.37 20.81
CA PRO A 108 1.03 -1.34 21.82
C PRO A 108 2.15 -2.33 22.18
N PRO A 109 2.00 -3.14 23.24
CA PRO A 109 3.06 -4.00 23.74
C PRO A 109 3.68 -4.95 22.71
N HIS A 110 2.89 -5.60 21.85
CA HIS A 110 3.41 -6.49 20.81
C HIS A 110 4.20 -5.72 19.75
N LEU A 111 3.72 -4.54 19.34
CA LEU A 111 4.43 -3.69 18.38
C LEU A 111 5.73 -3.13 18.94
N SER A 112 5.75 -2.73 20.22
CA SER A 112 6.98 -2.30 20.90
C SER A 112 8.04 -3.41 20.89
N LEU A 113 7.66 -4.64 21.27
CA LEU A 113 8.53 -5.80 21.22
C LEU A 113 9.03 -6.11 19.79
N ALA A 114 8.14 -6.05 18.80
CA ALA A 114 8.51 -6.28 17.40
C ALA A 114 9.48 -5.21 16.88
N LEU A 115 9.26 -3.94 17.22
CA LEU A 115 10.15 -2.83 16.85
C LEU A 115 11.55 -2.97 17.47
N ASP A 116 11.64 -3.58 18.65
CA ASP A 116 12.89 -3.93 19.33
C ASP A 116 13.48 -5.29 18.89
N ARG A 117 12.88 -5.92 17.85
CA ARG A 117 13.29 -7.22 17.26
C ARG A 117 13.09 -8.44 18.17
N HIS A 118 12.26 -8.32 19.20
CA HIS A 118 11.83 -9.44 20.06
C HIS A 118 10.60 -10.15 19.46
N PHE A 119 10.72 -10.70 18.25
CA PHE A 119 9.56 -11.17 17.46
C PHE A 119 8.80 -12.35 18.08
N ASP A 120 9.49 -13.29 18.72
CA ASP A 120 8.82 -14.44 19.36
C ASP A 120 8.01 -14.00 20.58
N GLU A 121 8.54 -13.05 21.35
CA GLU A 121 7.84 -12.44 22.48
C GLU A 121 6.67 -11.57 22.00
N ALA A 122 6.88 -10.78 20.94
CA ALA A 122 5.82 -10.00 20.29
C ALA A 122 4.66 -10.89 19.85
N TRP A 123 4.98 -11.99 19.14
CA TRP A 123 4.00 -12.97 18.69
C TRP A 123 3.21 -13.60 19.84
N ALA A 124 3.88 -13.97 20.93
CA ALA A 124 3.25 -14.53 22.11
C ALA A 124 2.33 -13.53 22.85
N ARG A 125 2.48 -12.23 22.59
CA ARG A 125 1.65 -11.16 23.15
C ARG A 125 0.46 -10.78 22.28
N CYS A 126 0.39 -11.24 21.04
CA CYS A 126 -0.74 -10.96 20.16
C CYS A 126 -2.02 -11.60 20.72
N GLU A 127 -3.06 -10.79 20.88
CA GLU A 127 -4.37 -11.21 21.38
C GLU A 127 -5.31 -11.66 20.25
N ASP A 128 -5.07 -11.17 19.04
CA ASP A 128 -5.89 -11.43 17.86
C ASP A 128 -5.03 -11.55 16.58
N ASP A 129 -5.73 -11.79 15.47
CA ASP A 129 -5.14 -11.98 14.14
C ASP A 129 -4.61 -10.69 13.52
N ALA A 130 -5.20 -9.52 13.84
CA ALA A 130 -4.72 -8.22 13.38
C ALA A 130 -3.35 -7.89 14.00
N GLN A 131 -3.18 -8.14 15.30
CA GLN A 131 -1.90 -7.94 15.97
C GLN A 131 -0.80 -8.87 15.42
N ARG A 132 -1.15 -10.09 14.98
CA ARG A 132 -0.21 -11.02 14.32
C ARG A 132 0.23 -10.49 12.96
N GLU A 133 -0.70 -9.91 12.22
CA GLU A 133 -0.45 -9.23 10.95
C GLU A 133 0.54 -8.08 11.13
N GLU A 134 0.31 -7.22 12.12
CA GLU A 134 1.19 -6.11 12.47
C GLU A 134 2.62 -6.57 12.84
N VAL A 135 2.79 -7.67 13.59
CA VAL A 135 4.12 -8.21 13.92
C VAL A 135 4.87 -8.64 12.65
N ALA A 136 4.19 -9.32 11.72
CA ALA A 136 4.81 -9.73 10.45
C ALA A 136 5.19 -8.51 9.60
N ALA A 137 4.32 -7.50 9.54
CA ALA A 137 4.56 -6.25 8.84
C ALA A 137 5.75 -5.46 9.42
N ILE A 138 5.86 -5.34 10.75
CA ILE A 138 7.01 -4.69 11.40
C ILE A 138 8.31 -5.45 11.15
N ARG A 139 8.27 -6.78 11.17
CA ARG A 139 9.45 -7.59 10.85
C ARG A 139 9.97 -7.30 9.44
N ALA A 140 9.05 -7.18 8.48
CA ALA A 140 9.37 -6.77 7.11
C ALA A 140 9.90 -5.33 7.03
N LEU A 141 9.28 -4.38 7.76
CA LEU A 141 9.71 -2.99 7.86
C LEU A 141 11.16 -2.85 8.36
N LEU A 142 11.57 -3.73 9.26
CA LEU A 142 12.93 -3.79 9.81
C LEU A 142 13.93 -4.52 8.89
N GLY A 143 13.50 -4.95 7.70
CA GLY A 143 14.32 -5.60 6.67
C GLY A 143 14.50 -7.11 6.87
N ASP A 144 13.84 -7.72 7.85
CA ASP A 144 13.89 -9.18 8.06
C ASP A 144 12.80 -9.88 7.23
N PHE A 145 12.99 -9.90 5.91
CA PHE A 145 12.01 -10.45 4.97
C PHE A 145 11.84 -11.97 5.10
N GLU A 146 12.94 -12.69 5.32
CA GLU A 146 12.91 -14.14 5.49
C GLU A 146 12.13 -14.50 6.76
N GLY A 147 12.39 -13.80 7.86
CA GLY A 147 11.66 -13.99 9.10
C GLY A 147 10.18 -13.61 9.00
N ALA A 148 9.85 -12.53 8.27
CA ALA A 148 8.46 -12.15 8.00
C ALA A 148 7.73 -13.24 7.19
N LEU A 149 8.32 -13.70 6.08
CA LEU A 149 7.74 -14.78 5.26
C LEU A 149 7.62 -16.10 6.06
N SER A 150 8.57 -16.39 6.93
CA SER A 150 8.49 -17.56 7.82
C SER A 150 7.30 -17.48 8.77
N ILE A 151 6.99 -16.30 9.31
CA ILE A 151 5.80 -16.08 10.15
C ILE A 151 4.53 -16.32 9.34
N LEU A 152 4.43 -15.76 8.12
CA LEU A 152 3.25 -15.94 7.25
C LEU A 152 3.02 -17.41 6.86
N GLY A 153 4.09 -18.21 6.81
CA GLY A 153 4.04 -19.64 6.51
C GLY A 153 3.67 -20.53 7.70
N ARG A 154 3.48 -19.97 8.91
CA ARG A 154 3.11 -20.78 10.08
C ARG A 154 1.69 -21.30 9.98
N ALA A 155 1.45 -22.49 10.55
CA ALA A 155 0.13 -23.12 10.55
C ALA A 155 -0.91 -22.36 11.38
N ASP A 156 -0.45 -21.57 12.38
CA ASP A 156 -1.27 -20.74 13.26
C ASP A 156 -1.49 -19.31 12.70
N TYR A 157 -0.96 -18.99 11.51
CA TYR A 157 -1.16 -17.68 10.89
C TYR A 157 -2.48 -17.64 10.08
N PRO A 158 -3.34 -16.62 10.27
CA PRO A 158 -4.59 -16.43 9.51
C PRO A 158 -4.33 -16.15 8.01
N ARG A 159 -4.76 -17.07 7.13
CA ARG A 159 -4.43 -16.98 5.68
C ARG A 159 -5.03 -15.76 4.98
N ASP A 160 -6.22 -15.34 5.39
CA ASP A 160 -6.93 -14.17 4.88
C ASP A 160 -6.23 -12.84 5.24
N ARG A 161 -5.31 -12.86 6.20
CA ARG A 161 -4.54 -11.71 6.71
C ARG A 161 -3.12 -11.64 6.16
N GLN A 162 -2.83 -12.35 5.07
CA GLN A 162 -1.49 -12.37 4.48
C GLN A 162 -1.22 -11.17 3.57
N ILE A 163 -2.26 -10.56 3.00
CA ILE A 163 -2.14 -9.51 1.99
C ILE A 163 -1.37 -8.30 2.54
N GLY A 164 -1.75 -7.78 3.72
CA GLY A 164 -1.11 -6.60 4.31
C GLY A 164 0.41 -6.75 4.48
N PRO A 165 0.91 -7.79 5.18
CA PRO A 165 2.34 -8.01 5.34
C PRO A 165 3.06 -8.28 4.02
N LEU A 166 2.44 -9.00 3.08
CA LEU A 166 3.02 -9.22 1.76
C LEU A 166 3.21 -7.90 1.00
N MET A 167 2.29 -6.95 1.12
CA MET A 167 2.45 -5.60 0.56
C MET A 167 3.65 -4.87 1.19
N VAL A 168 3.76 -4.91 2.52
CA VAL A 168 4.89 -4.28 3.24
C VAL A 168 6.21 -4.91 2.80
N ILE A 169 6.30 -6.24 2.71
CA ILE A 169 7.50 -6.95 2.23
C ILE A 169 7.82 -6.53 0.79
N ALA A 170 6.83 -6.45 -0.10
CA ALA A 170 7.06 -6.07 -1.50
C ALA A 170 7.64 -4.65 -1.63
N ILE A 171 7.11 -3.68 -0.88
CA ILE A 171 7.56 -2.29 -0.88
C ILE A 171 8.97 -2.18 -0.28
N GLU A 172 9.17 -2.77 0.89
CA GLU A 172 10.44 -2.68 1.62
C GLU A 172 11.57 -3.43 0.95
N ALA A 173 11.28 -4.59 0.33
CA ALA A 173 12.26 -5.35 -0.41
C ALA A 173 12.84 -4.53 -1.55
N LEU A 174 12.03 -3.81 -2.32
CA LEU A 174 12.53 -2.97 -3.41
C LEU A 174 13.42 -1.87 -2.87
N ARG A 175 12.94 -1.17 -1.82
CA ARG A 175 13.66 -0.06 -1.20
C ARG A 175 15.03 -0.49 -0.65
N LEU A 176 15.11 -1.70 -0.10
CA LEU A 176 16.33 -2.29 0.44
C LEU A 176 17.16 -3.05 -0.60
N GLY A 177 16.87 -2.90 -1.90
CA GLY A 177 17.70 -3.41 -2.99
C GLY A 177 17.45 -4.87 -3.37
N ASN A 178 16.26 -5.41 -3.06
CA ASN A 178 15.79 -6.75 -3.41
C ASN A 178 14.63 -6.73 -4.44
N PRO A 179 14.83 -6.19 -5.67
CA PRO A 179 13.77 -6.08 -6.67
C PRO A 179 13.23 -7.45 -7.13
N SER A 180 14.04 -8.51 -7.10
CA SER A 180 13.62 -9.86 -7.45
C SER A 180 12.56 -10.39 -6.48
N LEU A 181 12.73 -10.11 -5.18
CA LEU A 181 11.74 -10.50 -4.17
C LEU A 181 10.45 -9.72 -4.36
N THR A 182 10.53 -8.40 -4.55
CA THR A 182 9.36 -7.56 -4.87
C THR A 182 8.57 -8.11 -6.04
N ARG A 183 9.23 -8.42 -7.16
CA ARG A 183 8.55 -8.95 -8.36
C ARG A 183 7.90 -10.30 -8.11
N LYS A 184 8.60 -11.21 -7.42
CA LYS A 184 8.03 -12.51 -7.04
C LYS A 184 6.73 -12.31 -6.25
N LEU A 185 6.79 -11.51 -5.18
CA LEU A 185 5.63 -11.29 -4.31
C LEU A 185 4.46 -10.63 -5.06
N VAL A 186 4.74 -9.60 -5.88
CA VAL A 186 3.69 -8.89 -6.61
C VAL A 186 3.04 -9.75 -7.69
N LEU A 187 3.82 -10.54 -8.43
CA LEU A 187 3.32 -11.28 -9.58
C LEU A 187 2.75 -12.65 -9.21
N GLU A 188 3.31 -13.31 -8.19
CA GLU A 188 2.96 -14.69 -7.85
C GLU A 188 2.06 -14.78 -6.62
N GLU A 189 2.41 -14.07 -5.54
CA GLU A 189 1.67 -14.19 -4.27
C GLU A 189 0.46 -13.23 -4.26
N LEU A 190 0.71 -11.93 -4.46
CA LEU A 190 -0.34 -10.91 -4.51
C LEU A 190 -1.14 -10.99 -5.82
N GLY A 191 -0.51 -11.36 -6.93
CA GLY A 191 -1.15 -11.46 -8.24
C GLY A 191 -2.31 -12.46 -8.32
N GLY A 192 -2.43 -13.37 -7.34
CA GLY A 192 -3.60 -14.25 -7.18
C GLY A 192 -4.82 -13.58 -6.53
N HIS A 193 -4.70 -12.31 -6.11
CA HIS A 193 -5.74 -11.54 -5.45
C HIS A 193 -6.13 -10.34 -6.32
N ASP A 194 -7.41 -10.21 -6.65
CA ASP A 194 -7.94 -9.04 -7.37
C ASP A 194 -8.50 -8.05 -6.35
N GLY A 195 -7.85 -6.90 -6.19
CA GLY A 195 -8.34 -5.88 -5.25
C GLY A 195 -7.54 -4.59 -5.26
N LEU A 196 -8.26 -3.46 -5.19
CA LEU A 196 -7.66 -2.14 -5.05
C LEU A 196 -6.80 -2.00 -3.79
N ASP A 197 -7.20 -2.71 -2.72
CA ASP A 197 -6.62 -2.60 -1.38
C ASP A 197 -5.12 -2.90 -1.34
N TRP A 198 -4.60 -3.67 -2.30
CA TRP A 198 -3.17 -3.91 -2.42
C TRP A 198 -2.54 -3.27 -3.66
N TRP A 199 -3.27 -3.15 -4.79
CA TRP A 199 -2.72 -2.53 -6.00
C TRP A 199 -2.27 -1.09 -5.77
N ILE A 200 -3.10 -0.31 -5.08
CA ILE A 200 -2.86 1.12 -4.86
C ILE A 200 -1.66 1.31 -3.91
N PRO A 201 -1.61 0.72 -2.70
CA PRO A 201 -0.49 1.00 -1.80
C PRO A 201 0.85 0.46 -2.32
N VAL A 202 0.84 -0.70 -2.99
CA VAL A 202 2.05 -1.26 -3.59
C VAL A 202 2.52 -0.39 -4.75
N ALA A 203 1.65 0.03 -5.66
CA ALA A 203 2.04 0.93 -6.76
C ALA A 203 2.68 2.22 -6.23
N THR A 204 2.10 2.83 -5.19
CA THR A 204 2.63 4.02 -4.52
C THR A 204 4.02 3.76 -3.94
N GLY A 205 4.21 2.66 -3.22
CA GLY A 205 5.51 2.28 -2.65
C GLY A 205 6.59 2.01 -3.72
N LEU A 206 6.22 1.36 -4.83
CA LEU A 206 7.13 1.09 -5.96
C LEU A 206 7.60 2.36 -6.68
N LEU A 207 6.85 3.46 -6.54
CA LEU A 207 7.21 4.80 -7.02
C LEU A 207 7.97 5.63 -5.97
N GLY A 208 8.34 5.02 -4.83
CA GLY A 208 9.12 5.68 -3.78
C GLY A 208 8.31 6.70 -2.98
N ARG A 209 7.00 6.47 -2.84
CA ARG A 209 6.07 7.32 -2.08
C ARG A 209 5.48 6.57 -0.90
N LEU A 210 4.98 7.30 0.09
CA LEU A 210 4.30 6.71 1.25
C LEU A 210 2.81 6.55 0.94
N PRO A 211 2.26 5.32 0.98
CA PRO A 211 0.84 5.10 0.72
C PRO A 211 -0.06 5.45 1.90
N TRP A 212 0.47 5.45 3.14
CA TRP A 212 -0.20 5.70 4.43
C TRP A 212 -1.44 4.86 4.74
N GLN A 213 -2.41 4.74 3.84
CA GLN A 213 -3.56 3.87 3.99
C GLN A 213 -3.09 2.42 4.14
N GLY A 214 -3.27 1.85 5.34
CA GLY A 214 -2.88 0.48 5.67
C GLY A 214 -1.37 0.20 5.68
N TYR A 215 -0.52 1.23 5.79
CA TYR A 215 0.94 1.08 5.77
C TYR A 215 1.63 1.96 6.83
N PRO A 216 2.62 1.43 7.59
CA PRO A 216 3.15 0.06 7.50
C PRO A 216 2.31 -0.96 8.30
N LEU A 217 1.24 -0.52 8.95
CA LEU A 217 0.37 -1.35 9.76
C LEU A 217 -0.98 -1.52 9.03
N PRO A 218 -1.26 -2.70 8.47
CA PRO A 218 -2.55 -3.00 7.87
C PRO A 218 -3.60 -3.09 9.00
N GLU A 219 -4.74 -2.43 8.86
CA GLU A 219 -5.86 -2.35 9.84
C GLU A 219 -5.72 -1.43 11.08
N SER A 220 -4.59 -0.72 11.28
CA SER A 220 -4.48 0.28 12.38
C SER A 220 -5.22 1.59 12.14
#